data_AF-A0A086Y574-F1
#
_entry.id   AF-A0A086Y574-F1
#
_cell.length_a   1.000
_cell.length_b   1.000
_cell.length_c   1.000
_cell.angle_alpha   90.00
_cell.angle_beta   90.00
_cell.angle_gamma   90.00
#
_symmetry.space_group_name_H-M   'P 1'
#
loop_
_entity.id
_entity.type
_entity.pdbx_description
1 polymer ?
#
loop_
_entity_poly.entity_id
_entity_poly.type
_entity_poly.pdbx_seq_one_letter_code
_entity_poly.pdbx_strand_id
1 'polypeptide(L)'
;MITNLPTHESLTEAALKAYFRAWEDLLAIWSDFDGYYESSEYPVISSEWQQEWDEYLVQCQSDLQAITSLLQQSMELGLKARICAVSPYLLLLDSGLKLSSKGGSIDYSELRTLDAVDLPGAVNTLASTPVSDAFITEYTQTRVLRNKIIHQGGTSVTLHPKAVFQKAIKIYRLLWNDRLWLQDRVTFAMQTRIGFLHDGKYTSAHMIVFHEIPTVMALLSKSEFKTLFKQEKSKRRYLCLSCLDAGNTRYADIDIEKVGTAYLAPDGSVVHCLMCDQVYKIKRVPCTQNCKGDVMGANDDDWSEHCHTCGQLNEDPKESGKPLISVVQ
;
A
#
# COMPACT_ATOMS: atom_id res chain seq x y z
N MET A 1 26.99 -0.67 -28.68
CA MET A 1 26.03 0.15 -27.92
C MET A 1 25.25 -0.76 -26.99
N ILE A 2 25.07 -0.41 -25.73
CA ILE A 2 24.18 -1.18 -24.84
C ILE A 2 22.75 -0.65 -25.04
N THR A 3 21.81 -1.55 -25.35
CA THR A 3 20.40 -1.23 -25.61
C THR A 3 19.51 -1.69 -24.45
N ASN A 4 18.27 -1.19 -24.38
CA ASN A 4 17.28 -1.57 -23.36
C ASN A 4 17.75 -1.33 -21.92
N LEU A 5 18.42 -0.20 -21.70
CA LEU A 5 18.82 0.23 -20.36
C LEU A 5 17.59 0.39 -19.46
N PRO A 6 17.62 -0.12 -18.22
CA PRO A 6 16.56 0.16 -17.27
C PRO A 6 16.55 1.65 -16.93
N THR A 7 15.37 2.17 -16.58
CA THR A 7 15.23 3.50 -15.98
C THR A 7 14.94 3.37 -14.50
N HIS A 8 15.28 4.41 -13.74
CA HIS A 8 14.94 4.51 -12.32
C HIS A 8 13.42 4.37 -12.10
N GLU A 9 12.61 4.98 -12.97
CA GLU A 9 11.15 4.94 -12.89
C GLU A 9 10.64 3.51 -13.09
N SER A 10 11.13 2.80 -14.12
CA SER A 10 10.71 1.42 -14.40
C SER A 10 11.07 0.45 -13.27
N LEU A 11 12.25 0.62 -12.66
CA LEU A 11 12.69 -0.21 -11.55
C LEU A 11 11.93 0.11 -10.25
N THR A 12 11.63 1.38 -10.02
CA THR A 12 10.81 1.83 -8.88
C THR A 12 9.38 1.30 -9.00
N GLU A 13 8.78 1.39 -10.18
CA GLU A 13 7.46 0.84 -10.44
C GLU A 13 7.44 -0.68 -10.27
N ALA A 14 8.43 -1.40 -10.81
CA ALA A 14 8.56 -2.85 -10.61
C ALA A 14 8.75 -3.23 -9.13
N ALA A 15 9.52 -2.44 -8.37
CA ALA A 15 9.71 -2.66 -6.94
C ALA A 15 8.40 -2.52 -6.17
N LEU A 16 7.64 -1.46 -6.43
CA LEU A 16 6.34 -1.21 -5.78
C LEU A 16 5.27 -2.21 -6.23
N LYS A 17 5.25 -2.64 -7.50
CA LYS A 17 4.39 -3.75 -7.97
C LYS A 17 4.65 -5.02 -7.19
N ALA A 18 5.92 -5.42 -7.04
CA ALA A 18 6.28 -6.60 -6.27
C ALA A 18 5.88 -6.46 -4.79
N TYR A 19 6.02 -5.27 -4.22
CA TYR A 19 5.62 -4.97 -2.85
C TYR A 19 4.10 -5.10 -2.65
N PHE A 20 3.30 -4.40 -3.46
CA PHE A 20 1.85 -4.42 -3.30
C PHE A 20 1.23 -5.75 -3.70
N ARG A 21 1.86 -6.50 -4.60
CA ARG A 21 1.45 -7.88 -4.85
C ARG A 21 1.64 -8.75 -3.60
N ALA A 22 2.81 -8.67 -2.98
CA ALA A 22 3.07 -9.38 -1.73
C ALA A 22 2.10 -8.95 -0.61
N TRP A 23 1.74 -7.67 -0.56
CA TRP A 23 0.78 -7.13 0.40
C TRP A 23 -0.64 -7.68 0.17
N GLU A 24 -1.12 -7.67 -1.08
CA GLU A 24 -2.43 -8.22 -1.46
C GLU A 24 -2.52 -9.70 -1.11
N ASP A 25 -1.53 -10.50 -1.53
CA ASP A 25 -1.47 -11.94 -1.24
C ASP A 25 -1.41 -12.20 0.28
N LEU A 26 -0.76 -11.32 1.03
CA LEU A 26 -0.69 -11.41 2.49
C LEU A 26 -2.02 -11.07 3.17
N LEU A 27 -2.76 -10.06 2.69
CA LEU A 27 -4.10 -9.75 3.20
C LEU A 27 -5.09 -10.88 2.87
N ALA A 28 -4.93 -11.52 1.71
CA ALA A 28 -5.76 -12.63 1.27
C ALA A 28 -5.78 -13.78 2.29
N ILE A 29 -4.65 -14.05 2.97
CA ILE A 29 -4.59 -15.07 4.03
C ILE A 29 -5.64 -14.84 5.12
N TRP A 30 -5.88 -13.60 5.54
CA TRP A 30 -6.91 -13.32 6.53
C TRP A 30 -8.30 -13.30 5.92
N SER A 31 -8.50 -12.66 4.75
CA SER A 31 -9.82 -12.57 4.13
C SER A 31 -10.38 -13.92 3.70
N ASP A 32 -9.52 -14.82 3.21
CA ASP A 32 -9.93 -16.15 2.78
C ASP A 32 -10.40 -16.96 3.98
N PHE A 33 -9.68 -16.93 5.10
CA PHE A 33 -10.11 -17.62 6.32
C PHE A 33 -11.44 -17.07 6.86
N ASP A 34 -11.57 -15.74 6.95
CA ASP A 34 -12.78 -15.08 7.47
C ASP A 34 -14.02 -15.36 6.61
N GLY A 35 -13.85 -15.46 5.29
CA GLY A 35 -14.94 -15.79 4.37
C GLY A 35 -15.55 -17.19 4.57
N TYR A 36 -14.84 -18.10 5.26
CA TYR A 36 -15.34 -19.44 5.59
C TYR A 36 -15.68 -19.61 7.07
N TYR A 37 -14.93 -18.96 7.95
CA TYR A 37 -15.06 -19.06 9.40
C TYR A 37 -15.41 -17.68 9.95
N GLU A 38 -16.68 -17.29 9.83
CA GLU A 38 -17.20 -15.98 10.22
C GLU A 38 -16.72 -15.60 11.63
N SER A 39 -15.78 -14.65 11.72
CA SER A 39 -15.34 -14.10 12.99
C SER A 39 -16.18 -12.88 13.36
N SER A 40 -16.67 -12.83 14.60
CA SER A 40 -17.39 -11.65 15.11
C SER A 40 -16.53 -10.38 15.16
N GLU A 41 -15.19 -10.50 15.12
CA GLU A 41 -14.24 -9.39 15.21
C GLU A 41 -13.11 -9.48 14.16
N TYR A 42 -13.42 -9.73 12.88
CA TYR A 42 -12.42 -9.77 11.80
C TYR A 42 -11.45 -8.57 11.82
N PRO A 43 -10.13 -8.79 11.68
CA PRO A 43 -9.37 -10.01 11.46
C PRO A 43 -8.81 -10.67 12.74
N VAL A 44 -9.41 -10.39 13.90
CA VAL A 44 -9.13 -11.15 15.13
C VAL A 44 -9.74 -12.54 14.98
N ILE A 45 -8.91 -13.57 15.05
CA ILE A 45 -9.37 -14.95 15.02
C ILE A 45 -9.98 -15.27 16.38
N SER A 46 -11.27 -15.63 16.39
CA SER A 46 -11.97 -16.07 17.59
C SER A 46 -11.31 -17.32 18.17
N SER A 47 -11.31 -17.46 19.49
CA SER A 47 -10.74 -18.64 20.15
C SER A 47 -11.40 -19.95 19.73
N GLU A 48 -12.65 -19.89 19.24
CA GLU A 48 -13.39 -21.04 18.76
C GLU A 48 -12.83 -21.63 17.45
N TRP A 49 -12.13 -20.81 16.65
CA TRP A 49 -11.55 -21.19 15.35
C TRP A 49 -10.02 -21.26 15.37
N GLN A 50 -9.41 -21.26 16.57
CA GLN A 50 -7.95 -21.22 16.70
C GLN A 50 -7.29 -22.48 16.13
N GLN A 51 -7.92 -23.65 16.28
CA GLN A 51 -7.39 -24.90 15.74
C GLN A 51 -7.41 -24.87 14.21
N GLU A 52 -8.54 -24.49 13.61
CA GLU A 52 -8.71 -24.37 12.17
C GLU A 52 -7.76 -23.34 11.58
N TRP A 53 -7.53 -22.23 12.29
CA TRP A 53 -6.54 -21.24 11.90
C TRP A 53 -5.12 -21.80 11.89
N ASP A 54 -4.73 -22.53 12.93
CA ASP A 54 -3.40 -23.15 13.00
C ASP A 54 -3.21 -24.19 11.88
N GLU A 55 -4.23 -25.00 11.59
CA GLU A 55 -4.22 -25.97 10.48
C GLU A 55 -4.17 -25.28 9.10
N TYR A 56 -4.94 -24.20 8.93
CA TYR A 56 -4.92 -23.36 7.73
C TYR A 56 -3.53 -22.73 7.52
N LEU A 57 -2.88 -22.23 8.58
CA LEU A 57 -1.55 -21.64 8.50
C LEU A 57 -0.45 -22.63 8.09
N VAL A 58 -0.64 -23.94 8.34
CA VAL A 58 0.25 -24.97 7.80
C VAL A 58 0.17 -25.00 6.26
N GLN A 59 -1.03 -24.84 5.69
CA GLN A 59 -1.22 -24.80 4.25
C GLN A 59 -0.72 -23.48 3.63
N CYS A 60 -0.85 -22.36 4.34
CA CYS A 60 -0.36 -21.06 3.87
C CYS A 60 1.17 -20.90 3.85
N GLN A 61 1.95 -21.89 4.32
CA GLN A 61 3.40 -21.72 4.39
C GLN A 61 4.05 -21.48 3.02
N SER A 62 3.58 -22.13 1.95
CA SER A 62 4.08 -21.87 0.59
C SER A 62 3.81 -20.43 0.15
N ASP A 63 2.63 -19.91 0.50
CA ASP A 63 2.22 -18.55 0.14
C ASP A 63 3.03 -17.52 0.92
N LEU A 64 3.19 -17.71 2.24
CA LEU A 64 4.02 -16.85 3.08
C LEU A 64 5.49 -16.82 2.64
N GLN A 65 6.00 -17.95 2.15
CA GLN A 65 7.35 -18.05 1.58
C GLN A 65 7.47 -17.30 0.25
N ALA A 66 6.46 -17.40 -0.62
CA ALA A 66 6.38 -16.66 -1.88
C ALA A 66 6.27 -15.14 -1.62
N ILE A 67 5.39 -14.73 -0.71
CA ILE A 67 5.22 -13.33 -0.25
C ILE A 67 6.55 -12.77 0.25
N THR A 68 7.27 -13.51 1.10
CA THR A 68 8.57 -13.10 1.62
C THR A 68 9.61 -12.93 0.51
N SER A 69 9.58 -13.80 -0.50
CA SER A 69 10.46 -13.71 -1.67
C SER A 69 10.15 -12.49 -2.53
N LEU A 70 8.86 -12.15 -2.72
CA LEU A 70 8.43 -10.93 -3.41
C LEU A 70 8.84 -9.66 -2.66
N LEU A 71 8.70 -9.63 -1.33
CA LEU A 71 9.20 -8.52 -0.52
C LEU A 71 10.71 -8.33 -0.68
N GLN A 72 11.47 -9.42 -0.72
CA GLN A 72 12.92 -9.36 -0.94
C GLN A 72 13.27 -8.84 -2.35
N GLN A 73 12.59 -9.32 -3.37
CA GLN A 73 12.73 -8.86 -4.75
C GLN A 73 12.41 -7.36 -4.88
N SER A 74 11.37 -6.91 -4.19
CA SER A 74 10.99 -5.50 -4.11
C SER A 74 12.13 -4.65 -3.55
N MET A 75 12.79 -5.10 -2.47
CA MET A 75 13.93 -4.39 -1.90
C MET A 75 15.11 -4.31 -2.87
N GLU A 76 15.44 -5.40 -3.57
CA GLU A 76 16.51 -5.40 -4.57
C GLU A 76 16.24 -4.40 -5.69
N LEU A 77 15.03 -4.42 -6.25
CA LEU A 77 14.63 -3.50 -7.31
C LEU A 77 14.66 -2.05 -6.83
N GLY A 78 14.23 -1.78 -5.59
CA GLY A 78 14.30 -0.45 -4.99
C GLY A 78 15.74 0.08 -4.86
N LEU A 79 16.70 -0.77 -4.46
CA LEU A 79 18.12 -0.39 -4.43
C LEU A 79 18.68 -0.18 -5.84
N LYS A 80 18.35 -1.07 -6.78
CA LYS A 80 18.77 -0.92 -8.17
C LYS A 80 18.23 0.36 -8.81
N ALA A 81 16.99 0.73 -8.51
CA ALA A 81 16.40 1.98 -8.96
C ALA A 81 17.22 3.19 -8.49
N ARG A 82 17.61 3.23 -7.21
CA ARG A 82 18.42 4.32 -6.65
C ARG A 82 19.79 4.45 -7.32
N ILE A 83 20.44 3.33 -7.64
CA ILE A 83 21.70 3.33 -8.41
C ILE A 83 21.45 3.82 -9.84
N CYS A 84 20.38 3.32 -10.47
CA CYS A 84 19.99 3.68 -11.83
C CYS A 84 19.65 5.17 -12.00
N ALA A 85 19.13 5.82 -10.95
CA ALA A 85 18.90 7.27 -10.92
C ALA A 85 20.19 8.10 -11.09
N VAL A 86 21.33 7.54 -10.68
CA VAL A 86 22.65 8.14 -10.93
C VAL A 86 23.12 7.76 -12.33
N SER A 87 23.14 6.45 -12.63
CA SER A 87 23.38 5.93 -13.97
C SER A 87 23.07 4.43 -14.03
N PRO A 88 22.34 3.94 -15.05
CA PRO A 88 22.08 2.51 -15.22
C PRO A 88 23.37 1.69 -15.41
N TYR A 89 24.45 2.30 -15.92
CA TYR A 89 25.72 1.60 -16.12
C TYR A 89 26.44 1.25 -14.80
N LEU A 90 26.13 1.94 -13.70
CA LEU A 90 26.71 1.63 -12.39
C LEU A 90 26.24 0.29 -11.82
N LEU A 91 25.11 -0.22 -12.31
CA LEU A 91 24.68 -1.58 -12.00
C LEU A 91 25.55 -2.64 -12.65
N LEU A 92 26.39 -2.28 -13.63
CA LEU A 92 27.32 -3.18 -14.31
C LEU A 92 28.74 -3.15 -13.70
N LEU A 93 28.92 -2.46 -12.58
CA LEU A 93 30.19 -2.50 -11.86
C LEU A 93 30.53 -3.94 -11.48
N ASP A 94 31.80 -4.30 -11.66
CA ASP A 94 32.33 -5.65 -11.42
C ASP A 94 31.62 -6.78 -12.21
N SER A 95 30.91 -6.44 -13.29
CA SER A 95 30.20 -7.42 -14.13
C SER A 95 31.12 -8.31 -14.99
N GLY A 96 32.42 -8.01 -15.06
CA GLY A 96 33.36 -8.69 -15.94
C GLY A 96 33.06 -8.51 -17.44
N LEU A 97 32.36 -7.44 -17.80
CA LEU A 97 31.94 -7.15 -19.17
C LEU A 97 33.13 -7.22 -20.16
N LYS A 98 33.08 -8.16 -21.10
CA LYS A 98 34.08 -8.28 -22.17
C LYS A 98 33.76 -7.29 -23.29
N LEU A 99 34.57 -6.25 -23.41
CA LEU A 99 34.45 -5.28 -24.50
C LEU A 99 35.01 -5.87 -25.81
N SER A 100 34.27 -5.73 -26.90
CA SER A 100 34.65 -6.21 -28.24
C SER A 100 35.10 -5.04 -29.12
N SER A 101 36.18 -5.23 -29.89
CA SER A 101 36.59 -4.30 -30.95
C SER A 101 35.72 -4.42 -32.20
N LYS A 102 34.99 -5.52 -32.37
CA LYS A 102 33.95 -5.66 -33.38
C LYS A 102 32.71 -4.92 -32.89
N GLY A 103 32.25 -3.94 -33.67
CA GLY A 103 31.02 -3.20 -33.39
C GLY A 103 29.81 -4.12 -33.25
N GLY A 104 28.84 -3.70 -32.45
CA GLY A 104 27.61 -4.45 -32.18
C GLY A 104 26.78 -3.81 -31.08
N SER A 105 25.51 -4.21 -30.99
CA SER A 105 24.63 -3.93 -29.85
C SER A 105 24.61 -5.12 -28.90
N ILE A 106 24.59 -4.84 -27.60
CA ILE A 106 24.39 -5.85 -26.55
C ILE A 106 23.16 -5.43 -25.76
N ASP A 107 22.24 -6.36 -25.53
CA ASP A 107 21.07 -6.10 -24.69
C ASP A 107 21.49 -6.02 -23.22
N TYR A 108 20.99 -5.05 -22.48
CA TYR A 108 21.32 -4.90 -21.06
C TYR A 108 20.97 -6.15 -20.23
N SER A 109 19.91 -6.89 -20.60
CA SER A 109 19.50 -8.11 -19.90
C SER A 109 20.49 -9.27 -20.03
N GLU A 110 21.40 -9.22 -21.01
CA GLU A 110 22.48 -10.20 -21.17
C GLU A 110 23.67 -9.91 -20.24
N LEU A 111 23.68 -8.74 -19.60
CA LEU A 111 24.78 -8.30 -18.76
C LEU A 111 24.55 -8.66 -17.30
N ARG A 112 25.59 -9.19 -16.65
CA ARG A 112 25.57 -9.38 -15.19
C ARG A 112 25.46 -8.02 -14.51
N THR A 113 24.53 -7.90 -13.55
CA THR A 113 24.44 -6.74 -12.67
C THR A 113 25.06 -7.04 -11.31
N LEU A 114 25.32 -6.00 -10.52
CA LEU A 114 25.69 -6.09 -9.12
C LEU A 114 24.87 -7.14 -8.36
N ASP A 115 25.55 -7.94 -7.57
CA ASP A 115 24.94 -8.97 -6.75
C ASP A 115 24.14 -8.34 -5.61
N ALA A 116 23.08 -9.04 -5.18
CA ALA A 116 22.17 -8.55 -4.14
C ALA A 116 22.91 -8.18 -2.83
N VAL A 117 24.00 -8.88 -2.49
CA VAL A 117 24.79 -8.60 -1.28
C VAL A 117 25.42 -7.20 -1.31
N ASP A 118 25.82 -6.74 -2.49
CA ASP A 118 26.60 -5.50 -2.64
C ASP A 118 25.71 -4.26 -2.83
N LEU A 119 24.42 -4.45 -3.13
CA LEU A 119 23.49 -3.35 -3.42
C LEU A 119 23.42 -2.28 -2.31
N PRO A 120 23.35 -2.60 -1.00
CA PRO A 120 23.33 -1.56 0.03
C PRO A 120 24.63 -0.73 0.06
N GLY A 121 25.79 -1.38 -0.10
CA GLY A 121 27.09 -0.71 -0.15
C GLY A 121 27.24 0.16 -1.39
N ALA A 122 26.78 -0.34 -2.54
CA ALA A 122 26.74 0.41 -3.80
C ALA A 122 25.85 1.66 -3.67
N VAL A 123 24.66 1.57 -3.08
CA VAL A 123 23.81 2.74 -2.83
C VAL A 123 24.49 3.75 -1.91
N ASN A 124 25.09 3.30 -0.80
CA ASN A 124 25.78 4.21 0.14
C ASN A 124 27.00 4.89 -0.47
N THR A 125 27.60 4.29 -1.49
CA THR A 125 28.80 4.83 -2.16
C THR A 125 28.44 5.74 -3.34
N LEU A 126 27.39 5.37 -4.10
CA LEU A 126 27.12 5.95 -5.41
C LEU A 126 25.94 6.92 -5.44
N ALA A 127 24.94 6.75 -4.56
CA ALA A 127 23.72 7.56 -4.55
C ALA A 127 23.83 8.75 -3.58
N SER A 128 23.06 9.81 -3.85
CA SER A 128 23.05 11.03 -3.04
C SER A 128 22.52 10.83 -1.61
N THR A 129 21.62 9.87 -1.46
CA THR A 129 21.03 9.50 -0.17
C THR A 129 21.55 8.10 0.16
N PRO A 130 22.15 7.86 1.33
CA PRO A 130 22.48 6.50 1.78
C PRO A 130 21.23 5.74 2.27
N VAL A 131 21.31 4.42 2.37
CA VAL A 131 20.39 3.61 3.17
C VAL A 131 20.82 3.64 4.65
N SER A 132 19.85 3.56 5.56
CA SER A 132 20.11 3.50 6.99
C SER A 132 20.59 2.12 7.44
N ASP A 133 21.27 2.05 8.59
CA ASP A 133 21.66 0.77 9.22
C ASP A 133 20.45 -0.14 9.51
N ALA A 134 19.31 0.47 9.84
CA ALA A 134 18.05 -0.24 10.04
C ALA A 134 17.58 -0.93 8.74
N PHE A 135 17.76 -0.28 7.59
CA PHE A 135 17.50 -0.88 6.28
C PHE A 135 18.50 -1.99 5.96
N ILE A 136 19.80 -1.77 6.15
CA ILE A 136 20.83 -2.79 5.86
C ILE A 136 20.57 -4.07 6.67
N THR A 137 20.22 -3.90 7.95
CA THR A 137 19.83 -5.01 8.83
C THR A 137 18.61 -5.75 8.30
N GLU A 138 17.53 -5.03 7.97
CA GLU A 138 16.29 -5.63 7.48
C GLU A 138 16.48 -6.35 6.13
N TYR A 139 17.24 -5.72 5.23
CA TYR A 139 17.58 -6.27 3.92
C TYR A 139 18.37 -7.57 4.06
N THR A 140 19.39 -7.57 4.91
CA THR A 140 20.23 -8.75 5.15
C THR A 140 19.41 -9.89 5.76
N GLN A 141 18.59 -9.61 6.78
CA GLN A 141 17.75 -10.61 7.41
C GLN A 141 16.75 -11.22 6.44
N THR A 142 16.09 -10.37 5.62
CA THR A 142 15.09 -10.81 4.64
C THR A 142 15.75 -11.61 3.50
N ARG A 143 16.94 -11.23 3.05
CA ARG A 143 17.73 -11.99 2.07
C ARG A 143 18.16 -13.35 2.61
N VAL A 144 18.66 -13.41 3.85
CA VAL A 144 19.03 -14.69 4.50
C VAL A 144 17.82 -15.60 4.65
N LEU A 145 16.67 -15.04 5.04
CA LEU A 145 15.41 -15.79 5.14
C LEU A 145 14.99 -16.34 3.77
N ARG A 146 14.98 -15.52 2.73
CA ARG A 146 14.67 -15.93 1.35
C ARG A 146 15.62 -17.04 0.87
N ASN A 147 16.92 -16.93 1.15
CA ASN A 147 17.88 -17.96 0.78
C ASN A 147 17.61 -19.29 1.51
N LYS A 148 17.23 -19.26 2.79
CA LYS A 148 16.83 -20.48 3.51
C LYS A 148 15.60 -21.12 2.85
N ILE A 149 14.59 -20.33 2.53
CA ILE A 149 13.36 -20.79 1.86
C ILE A 149 13.70 -21.49 0.54
N ILE A 150 14.45 -20.82 -0.35
CA ILE A 150 14.77 -21.34 -1.69
C ILE A 150 15.72 -22.56 -1.63
N HIS A 151 16.78 -22.49 -0.84
CA HIS A 151 17.84 -23.51 -0.87
C HIS A 151 17.60 -24.70 0.05
N GLN A 152 16.74 -24.57 1.07
CA GLN A 152 16.42 -25.65 2.02
C GLN A 152 14.98 -26.15 1.90
N GLY A 153 14.28 -25.77 0.82
CA GLY A 153 12.93 -26.24 0.52
C GLY A 153 11.89 -25.94 1.60
N GLY A 154 12.05 -24.84 2.34
CA GLY A 154 11.08 -24.37 3.34
C GLY A 154 10.91 -25.22 4.61
N THR A 155 11.44 -26.45 4.66
CA THR A 155 11.22 -27.41 5.77
C THR A 155 11.71 -26.94 7.15
N SER A 156 12.61 -25.94 7.19
CA SER A 156 13.15 -25.37 8.42
C SER A 156 12.60 -23.98 8.77
N VAL A 157 11.66 -23.46 7.98
CA VAL A 157 11.16 -22.08 8.10
C VAL A 157 9.64 -22.08 8.23
N THR A 158 9.17 -21.86 9.46
CA THR A 158 7.76 -21.55 9.73
C THR A 158 7.58 -20.03 9.82
N LEU A 159 6.68 -19.50 9.00
CA LEU A 159 6.33 -18.09 8.97
C LEU A 159 4.95 -17.88 9.58
N HIS A 160 4.78 -16.74 10.25
CA HIS A 160 3.50 -16.29 10.77
C HIS A 160 3.07 -15.03 9.99
N PRO A 161 1.82 -14.95 9.49
CA PRO A 161 1.38 -13.86 8.62
C PRO A 161 1.53 -12.48 9.28
N LYS A 162 1.25 -12.37 10.59
CA LYS A 162 1.45 -11.13 11.35
C LYS A 162 2.91 -10.65 11.35
N ALA A 163 3.88 -11.55 11.42
CA ALA A 163 5.30 -11.19 11.38
C ALA A 163 5.74 -10.73 9.98
N VAL A 164 5.20 -11.36 8.93
CA VAL A 164 5.42 -10.94 7.53
C VAL A 164 4.78 -9.57 7.27
N PHE A 165 3.62 -9.29 7.85
CA PHE A 165 2.92 -8.00 7.75
C PHE A 165 3.73 -6.86 8.39
N GLN A 166 4.26 -7.10 9.59
CA GLN A 166 5.16 -6.17 10.26
C GLN A 166 6.42 -5.88 9.43
N LYS A 167 6.97 -6.92 8.81
CA LYS A 167 8.11 -6.80 7.90
C LYS A 167 7.75 -5.96 6.66
N ALA A 168 6.60 -6.19 6.04
CA ALA A 168 6.13 -5.41 4.90
C ALA A 168 5.99 -3.91 5.23
N ILE A 169 5.45 -3.56 6.39
CA ILE A 169 5.37 -2.18 6.87
C ILE A 169 6.77 -1.57 6.98
N LYS A 170 7.69 -2.28 7.66
CA LYS A 170 9.04 -1.81 7.89
C LYS A 170 9.80 -1.60 6.57
N ILE A 171 9.70 -2.55 5.64
CA ILE A 171 10.34 -2.46 4.31
C ILE A 171 9.85 -1.21 3.57
N TYR A 172 8.54 -1.00 3.48
CA TYR A 172 7.98 0.13 2.75
C TYR A 172 8.46 1.46 3.32
N ARG A 173 8.48 1.60 4.65
CA ARG A 173 8.92 2.83 5.30
C ARG A 173 10.42 3.08 5.22
N LEU A 174 11.24 2.04 5.17
CA LEU A 174 12.69 2.19 5.01
C LEU A 174 13.11 2.52 3.57
N LEU A 175 12.33 2.09 2.56
CA LEU A 175 12.61 2.38 1.15
C LEU A 175 11.94 3.65 0.64
N TRP A 176 10.71 3.91 1.07
CA TRP A 176 9.84 4.95 0.53
C TRP A 176 9.28 5.85 1.63
N ASN A 177 10.17 6.36 2.49
CA ASN A 177 9.77 7.18 3.63
C ASN A 177 9.02 8.47 3.24
N ASP A 178 9.19 8.97 2.02
CA ASP A 178 8.53 10.20 1.58
C ASP A 178 7.21 9.96 0.84
N ARG A 179 6.83 8.69 0.63
CA ARG A 179 5.58 8.32 -0.04
C ARG A 179 4.44 8.07 0.96
N LEU A 180 3.21 8.20 0.46
CA LEU A 180 1.98 7.87 1.16
C LEU A 180 1.51 6.48 0.77
N TRP A 181 1.41 5.59 1.74
CA TRP A 181 1.08 4.18 1.49
C TRP A 181 -0.29 4.00 0.84
N LEU A 182 -1.33 4.72 1.29
CA LEU A 182 -2.67 4.60 0.71
C LEU A 182 -2.73 5.10 -0.73
N GLN A 183 -2.02 6.17 -1.05
CA GLN A 183 -1.93 6.69 -2.42
C GLN A 183 -1.25 5.70 -3.35
N ASP A 184 -0.13 5.13 -2.91
CA ASP A 184 0.53 4.08 -3.67
C ASP A 184 -0.36 2.84 -3.80
N ARG A 185 -1.03 2.42 -2.73
CA ARG A 185 -1.92 1.26 -2.74
C ARG A 185 -3.01 1.39 -3.80
N VAL A 186 -3.66 2.56 -3.90
CA VAL A 186 -4.65 2.85 -4.96
C VAL A 186 -4.00 2.84 -6.34
N THR A 187 -2.83 3.47 -6.48
CA THR A 187 -2.09 3.50 -7.76
C THR A 187 -1.80 2.09 -8.27
N PHE A 188 -1.33 1.18 -7.40
CA PHE A 188 -0.99 -0.18 -7.79
C PHE A 188 -2.21 -1.10 -7.91
N ALA A 189 -3.32 -0.83 -7.22
CA ALA A 189 -4.60 -1.51 -7.47
C ALA A 189 -5.06 -1.31 -8.94
N MET A 190 -4.87 -0.10 -9.49
CA MET A 190 -5.18 0.21 -10.90
C MET A 190 -4.29 -0.53 -11.91
N GLN A 191 -3.12 -1.02 -11.48
CA GLN A 191 -2.12 -1.64 -12.36
C GLN A 191 -2.21 -3.17 -12.38
N THR A 192 -3.24 -3.75 -11.76
CA THR A 192 -3.52 -5.19 -11.80
C THR A 192 -4.33 -5.56 -13.04
N ARG A 193 -4.51 -6.86 -13.30
CA ARG A 193 -5.44 -7.34 -14.35
C ARG A 193 -6.88 -6.87 -14.11
N ILE A 194 -7.28 -6.71 -12.85
CA ILE A 194 -8.61 -6.20 -12.47
C ILE A 194 -8.70 -4.70 -12.75
N GLY A 195 -7.57 -3.99 -12.75
CA GLY A 195 -7.46 -2.59 -13.15
C GLY A 195 -8.10 -2.28 -14.51
N PHE A 196 -8.04 -3.21 -15.47
CA PHE A 196 -8.73 -3.07 -16.76
C PHE A 196 -10.26 -2.98 -16.64
N LEU A 197 -10.83 -3.58 -15.59
CA LEU A 197 -12.27 -3.59 -15.32
C LEU A 197 -12.72 -2.38 -14.49
N HIS A 198 -11.80 -1.53 -14.03
CA HIS A 198 -12.12 -0.32 -13.29
C HIS A 198 -12.70 0.74 -14.23
N ASP A 199 -14.01 0.85 -14.23
CA ASP A 199 -14.78 1.81 -15.03
C ASP A 199 -15.41 2.91 -14.18
N GLY A 200 -15.19 2.88 -12.85
CA GLY A 200 -15.79 3.81 -11.90
C GLY A 200 -17.29 3.59 -11.67
N LYS A 201 -17.92 2.63 -12.36
CA LYS A 201 -19.35 2.32 -12.27
C LYS A 201 -19.61 1.01 -11.55
N TYR A 202 -18.89 -0.04 -11.90
CA TYR A 202 -18.99 -1.36 -11.30
C TYR A 202 -17.84 -1.64 -10.36
N THR A 203 -16.63 -1.24 -10.73
CA THR A 203 -15.45 -1.41 -9.89
C THR A 203 -14.53 -0.20 -9.99
N SER A 204 -13.76 0.04 -8.94
CA SER A 204 -12.69 1.02 -8.95
C SER A 204 -11.56 0.57 -8.03
N ALA A 205 -10.37 1.14 -8.23
CA ALA A 205 -9.25 0.89 -7.33
C ALA A 205 -9.57 1.38 -5.90
N HIS A 206 -10.29 2.49 -5.76
CA HIS A 206 -10.71 3.02 -4.46
C HIS A 206 -11.62 2.04 -3.72
N MET A 207 -12.58 1.41 -4.42
CA MET A 207 -13.44 0.36 -3.85
C MET A 207 -12.59 -0.78 -3.27
N ILE A 208 -11.64 -1.33 -4.05
CA ILE A 208 -10.76 -2.41 -3.58
C ILE A 208 -10.03 -2.00 -2.29
N VAL A 209 -9.41 -0.81 -2.30
CA VAL A 209 -8.65 -0.34 -1.14
C VAL A 209 -9.56 -0.07 0.06
N PHE A 210 -10.79 0.40 -0.15
CA PHE A 210 -11.76 0.58 0.93
C PHE A 210 -12.18 -0.73 1.58
N HIS A 211 -12.32 -1.82 0.83
CA HIS A 211 -12.57 -3.15 1.41
C HIS A 211 -11.39 -3.66 2.25
N GLU A 212 -10.15 -3.28 1.92
CA GLU A 212 -8.96 -3.68 2.67
C GLU A 212 -8.74 -2.86 3.95
N ILE A 213 -9.17 -1.61 3.97
CA ILE A 213 -8.89 -0.68 5.07
C ILE A 213 -9.33 -1.25 6.42
N PRO A 214 -10.56 -1.76 6.62
CA PRO A 214 -10.97 -2.34 7.90
C PRO A 214 -9.99 -3.38 8.43
N THR A 215 -9.57 -4.33 7.58
CA THR A 215 -8.57 -5.36 7.90
C THR A 215 -7.24 -4.75 8.30
N VAL A 216 -6.71 -3.86 7.47
CA VAL A 216 -5.41 -3.21 7.70
C VAL A 216 -5.43 -2.43 9.02
N MET A 217 -6.49 -1.67 9.27
CA MET A 217 -6.63 -0.86 10.47
C MET A 217 -6.73 -1.69 11.74
N ALA A 218 -7.37 -2.85 11.67
CA ALA A 218 -7.48 -3.77 12.79
C ALA A 218 -6.17 -4.53 13.04
N LEU A 219 -5.46 -4.97 11.99
CA LEU A 219 -4.16 -5.63 12.12
C LEU A 219 -3.10 -4.70 12.72
N LEU A 220 -3.05 -3.43 12.33
CA LEU A 220 -1.99 -2.51 12.75
C LEU A 220 -1.99 -2.25 14.26
N SER A 221 -0.85 -2.43 14.92
CA SER A 221 -0.63 -1.85 16.26
C SER A 221 -0.58 -0.31 16.20
N LYS A 222 -0.63 0.37 17.36
CA LYS A 222 -0.52 1.85 17.40
C LYS A 222 0.80 2.35 16.81
N SER A 223 1.92 1.65 17.08
CA SER A 223 3.24 2.02 16.57
C SER A 223 3.39 1.71 15.09
N GLU A 224 2.86 0.57 14.63
CA GLU A 224 2.84 0.19 13.22
C GLU A 224 2.02 1.18 12.39
N PHE A 225 0.84 1.58 12.90
CA PHE A 225 0.00 2.59 12.28
C PHE A 225 0.72 3.92 12.12
N LYS A 226 1.37 4.40 13.20
CA LYS A 226 2.15 5.63 13.17
C LYS A 226 3.32 5.55 12.19
N THR A 227 3.97 4.39 12.12
CA THR A 227 5.05 4.13 11.19
C THR A 227 4.57 4.19 9.74
N LEU A 228 3.43 3.54 9.44
CA LEU A 228 2.90 3.44 8.08
C LEU A 228 2.28 4.76 7.57
N PHE A 229 1.44 5.39 8.39
CA PHE A 229 0.60 6.52 8.00
C PHE A 229 1.11 7.88 8.49
N LYS A 230 2.18 7.92 9.32
CA LYS A 230 2.67 9.14 9.98
C LYS A 230 1.59 9.87 10.80
N GLN A 231 0.56 9.14 11.24
CA GLN A 231 -0.54 9.66 12.05
C GLN A 231 -0.73 8.80 13.31
N GLU A 232 -1.32 9.39 14.35
CA GLU A 232 -1.65 8.62 15.55
C GLU A 232 -2.93 7.81 15.33
N LYS A 233 -2.92 6.51 15.69
CA LYS A 233 -4.10 5.63 15.53
C LYS A 233 -5.33 6.12 16.30
N SER A 234 -5.12 6.85 17.40
CA SER A 234 -6.18 7.42 18.24
C SER A 234 -6.80 8.70 17.68
N LYS A 235 -6.17 9.36 16.71
CA LYS A 235 -6.76 10.55 16.10
C LYS A 235 -8.01 10.17 15.33
N ARG A 236 -9.05 10.99 15.47
CA ARG A 236 -10.27 10.86 14.67
C ARG A 236 -9.90 10.97 13.19
N ARG A 237 -10.40 10.01 12.42
CA ARG A 237 -10.32 9.97 10.96
C ARG A 237 -11.63 10.52 10.40
N TYR A 238 -11.51 11.18 9.27
CA TYR A 238 -12.60 11.75 8.51
C TYR A 238 -12.66 11.07 7.14
N LEU A 239 -13.84 11.08 6.54
CA LEU A 239 -14.05 10.66 5.16
C LEU A 239 -13.36 11.66 4.22
N CYS A 240 -12.62 11.14 3.26
CA CYS A 240 -12.27 11.90 2.06
C CYS A 240 -13.39 11.70 1.05
N LEU A 241 -14.23 12.73 0.86
CA LEU A 241 -15.44 12.62 0.05
C LEU A 241 -15.13 12.35 -1.42
N SER A 242 -14.07 12.94 -1.96
CA SER A 242 -13.57 12.62 -3.32
C SER A 242 -13.13 11.15 -3.47
N CYS A 243 -12.42 10.60 -2.48
CA CYS A 243 -12.02 9.20 -2.54
C CYS A 243 -13.23 8.29 -2.37
N LEU A 244 -14.15 8.64 -1.47
CA LEU A 244 -15.38 7.90 -1.22
C LEU A 244 -16.23 7.83 -2.49
N ASP A 245 -16.42 8.96 -3.17
CA ASP A 245 -17.12 9.03 -4.46
C ASP A 245 -16.45 8.15 -5.52
N ALA A 246 -15.13 8.26 -5.67
CA ALA A 246 -14.37 7.40 -6.58
C ALA A 246 -14.47 5.90 -6.22
N GLY A 247 -14.73 5.57 -4.96
CA GLY A 247 -14.93 4.21 -4.46
C GLY A 247 -16.37 3.72 -4.54
N ASN A 248 -17.36 4.62 -4.54
CA ASN A 248 -18.77 4.31 -4.42
C ASN A 248 -19.38 3.82 -5.74
N THR A 249 -18.93 2.65 -6.18
CA THR A 249 -19.48 1.94 -7.33
C THR A 249 -20.76 1.19 -6.97
N ARG A 250 -21.45 0.65 -7.98
CA ARG A 250 -22.70 -0.11 -7.82
C ARG A 250 -22.59 -1.31 -6.87
N TYR A 251 -21.39 -1.86 -6.70
CA TYR A 251 -21.13 -3.06 -5.88
C TYR A 251 -20.25 -2.77 -4.67
N ALA A 252 -20.02 -1.50 -4.35
CA ALA A 252 -18.96 -1.12 -3.44
C ALA A 252 -19.19 -1.51 -1.99
N ASP A 253 -20.45 -1.68 -1.55
CA ASP A 253 -20.86 -1.99 -0.16
C ASP A 253 -19.86 -1.48 0.90
N ILE A 254 -19.54 -0.18 0.81
CA ILE A 254 -18.47 0.41 1.61
C ILE A 254 -19.02 0.69 3.01
N ASP A 255 -18.39 0.08 4.01
CA ASP A 255 -18.60 0.44 5.40
C ASP A 255 -17.98 1.82 5.69
N ILE A 256 -18.78 2.87 5.43
CA ILE A 256 -18.41 4.28 5.61
C ILE A 256 -17.88 4.60 7.01
N GLU A 257 -18.27 3.86 8.05
CA GLU A 257 -17.78 4.11 9.41
C GLU A 257 -16.32 3.68 9.60
N LYS A 258 -15.82 2.77 8.76
CA LYS A 258 -14.48 2.18 8.89
C LYS A 258 -13.45 2.70 7.89
N VAL A 259 -13.85 3.51 6.92
CA VAL A 259 -12.99 3.93 5.79
C VAL A 259 -12.49 5.37 5.84
N GLY A 260 -12.43 5.97 7.03
CA GLY A 260 -11.86 7.31 7.19
C GLY A 260 -10.36 7.36 6.82
N THR A 261 -10.02 8.15 5.80
CA THR A 261 -8.65 8.33 5.27
C THR A 261 -8.09 9.74 5.42
N ALA A 262 -8.90 10.68 5.89
CA ALA A 262 -8.52 12.08 6.06
C ALA A 262 -8.31 12.45 7.54
N TYR A 263 -7.43 13.43 7.77
CA TYR A 263 -7.08 13.94 9.09
C TYR A 263 -7.21 15.45 9.12
N LEU A 264 -7.75 15.95 10.24
CA LEU A 264 -7.82 17.38 10.50
C LEU A 264 -6.42 17.96 10.73
N ALA A 265 -6.13 19.08 10.07
CA ALA A 265 -4.92 19.85 10.33
C ALA A 265 -4.92 20.46 11.75
N PRO A 266 -3.74 20.77 12.34
CA PRO A 266 -3.66 21.26 13.71
C PRO A 266 -4.43 22.56 13.98
N ASP A 267 -4.56 23.43 12.97
CA ASP A 267 -5.32 24.68 13.04
C ASP A 267 -6.85 24.48 12.87
N GLY A 268 -7.27 23.27 12.51
CA GLY A 268 -8.67 22.92 12.31
C GLY A 268 -9.33 23.54 11.09
N SER A 269 -8.55 24.05 10.12
CA SER A 269 -9.06 24.77 8.95
C SER A 269 -9.27 23.88 7.72
N VAL A 270 -8.54 22.76 7.65
CA VAL A 270 -8.55 21.82 6.52
C VAL A 270 -8.50 20.38 6.98
N VAL A 271 -8.93 19.47 6.11
CA VAL A 271 -8.65 18.04 6.23
C VAL A 271 -7.72 17.58 5.11
N HIS A 272 -6.71 16.78 5.43
CA HIS A 272 -5.75 16.21 4.47
C HIS A 272 -5.98 14.70 4.34
N CYS A 273 -6.15 14.22 3.11
CA CYS A 273 -6.38 12.81 2.83
C CYS A 273 -5.09 12.06 2.54
N LEU A 274 -4.85 10.95 3.23
CA LEU A 274 -3.66 10.11 2.99
C LEU A 274 -3.76 9.24 1.72
N MET A 275 -4.95 9.14 1.13
CA MET A 275 -5.21 8.31 -0.06
C MET A 275 -5.05 9.09 -1.37
N CYS A 276 -5.57 10.30 -1.48
CA CYS A 276 -5.40 11.15 -2.68
C CYS A 276 -4.37 12.28 -2.51
N ASP A 277 -3.81 12.44 -1.31
CA ASP A 277 -2.89 13.52 -0.94
C ASP A 277 -3.48 14.94 -1.09
N GLN A 278 -4.80 15.07 -1.24
CA GLN A 278 -5.47 16.36 -1.38
C GLN A 278 -5.83 16.97 -0.02
N VAL A 279 -5.90 18.30 -0.01
CA VAL A 279 -6.30 19.12 1.13
C VAL A 279 -7.65 19.75 0.81
N TYR A 280 -8.63 19.53 1.68
CA TYR A 280 -9.98 20.06 1.54
C TYR A 280 -10.24 21.12 2.60
N LYS A 281 -10.78 22.27 2.17
CA LYS A 281 -11.19 23.33 3.09
C LYS A 281 -12.46 22.88 3.81
N ILE A 282 -12.54 23.22 5.09
CA ILE A 282 -13.70 22.86 5.89
C ILE A 282 -14.24 24.05 6.67
N LYS A 283 -15.49 23.91 7.09
CA LYS A 283 -16.13 24.76 8.08
C LYS A 283 -16.56 23.92 9.27
N ARG A 284 -16.48 24.52 10.46
CA ARG A 284 -16.82 23.87 11.73
C ARG A 284 -18.26 24.15 12.11
N VAL A 285 -19.17 23.41 11.48
CA VAL A 285 -20.62 23.54 11.67
C VAL A 285 -21.19 22.14 11.97
N PRO A 286 -22.06 21.98 12.97
CA PRO A 286 -22.70 20.69 13.26
C PRO A 286 -23.41 20.12 12.03
N CYS A 287 -23.31 18.81 11.84
CA CYS A 287 -24.09 18.07 10.86
C CYS A 287 -25.59 18.17 11.21
N THR A 288 -26.44 18.46 10.22
CA THR A 288 -27.90 18.58 10.41
C THR A 288 -28.60 17.21 10.35
N GLN A 289 -27.88 16.19 9.91
CA GLN A 289 -28.34 14.80 9.91
C GLN A 289 -28.14 14.15 11.28
N ASN A 290 -28.59 12.90 11.45
CA ASN A 290 -28.38 12.11 12.67
C ASN A 290 -26.90 11.65 12.82
N CYS A 291 -25.97 12.61 12.81
CA CYS A 291 -24.53 12.42 12.88
C CYS A 291 -23.92 13.41 13.88
N LYS A 292 -22.98 12.95 14.71
CA LYS A 292 -22.25 13.79 15.68
C LYS A 292 -21.05 14.53 15.07
N GLY A 293 -21.03 14.67 13.75
CA GLY A 293 -19.96 15.35 13.01
C GLY A 293 -20.11 16.86 13.04
N ASP A 294 -19.00 17.58 12.99
CA ASP A 294 -18.94 19.05 12.93
C ASP A 294 -17.97 19.55 11.86
N VAL A 295 -17.53 18.67 10.95
CA VAL A 295 -16.60 18.98 9.88
C VAL A 295 -17.34 18.89 8.55
N MET A 296 -17.60 20.04 7.96
CA MET A 296 -18.33 20.17 6.70
C MET A 296 -17.41 20.71 5.61
N GLY A 297 -17.58 20.27 4.36
CA GLY A 297 -16.94 20.90 3.20
C GLY A 297 -17.31 22.38 3.13
N ALA A 298 -16.32 23.22 2.81
CA ALA A 298 -16.51 24.66 2.67
C ALA A 298 -16.73 25.07 1.22
N ASN A 299 -17.40 26.21 1.02
CA ASN A 299 -17.62 26.80 -0.31
C ASN A 299 -16.31 26.84 -1.12
N ASP A 300 -16.40 26.49 -2.40
CA ASP A 300 -15.33 26.40 -3.42
C ASP A 300 -14.85 24.98 -3.77
N ASP A 301 -15.46 23.92 -3.22
CA ASP A 301 -15.25 22.54 -3.69
C ASP A 301 -16.55 21.79 -4.01
N ASP A 302 -16.46 20.70 -4.78
CA ASP A 302 -17.58 19.83 -5.17
C ASP A 302 -18.27 19.17 -3.96
N TRP A 303 -17.69 19.30 -2.77
CA TRP A 303 -18.13 18.68 -1.53
C TRP A 303 -18.67 19.70 -0.52
N SER A 304 -18.96 20.92 -0.98
CA SER A 304 -19.58 21.97 -0.18
C SER A 304 -20.82 21.41 0.53
N GLU A 305 -20.99 21.76 1.81
CA GLU A 305 -22.09 21.31 2.66
C GLU A 305 -22.13 19.79 2.96
N HIS A 306 -21.20 18.97 2.48
CA HIS A 306 -21.15 17.56 2.84
C HIS A 306 -20.37 17.33 4.12
N CYS A 307 -20.87 16.43 4.97
CA CYS A 307 -20.24 16.11 6.25
C CYS A 307 -19.11 15.10 6.05
N HIS A 308 -17.87 15.47 6.39
CA HIS A 308 -16.73 14.55 6.37
C HIS A 308 -16.77 13.47 7.46
N THR A 309 -17.83 13.39 8.27
CA THR A 309 -18.03 12.27 9.22
C THR A 309 -18.96 11.19 8.67
N CYS A 310 -20.09 11.56 8.06
CA CYS A 310 -21.10 10.59 7.58
C CYS A 310 -21.32 10.62 6.06
N GLY A 311 -20.68 11.54 5.34
CA GLY A 311 -20.84 11.71 3.89
C GLY A 311 -22.13 12.40 3.45
N GLN A 312 -23.05 12.70 4.37
CA GLN A 312 -24.35 13.29 4.04
C GLN A 312 -24.26 14.78 3.74
N LEU A 313 -25.09 15.25 2.82
CA LEU A 313 -25.31 16.66 2.55
C LEU A 313 -26.12 17.30 3.68
N ASN A 314 -25.64 18.42 4.20
CA ASN A 314 -26.48 19.31 5.00
C ASN A 314 -27.33 20.13 4.03
N GLU A 315 -28.63 19.81 3.93
CA GLU A 315 -29.56 20.70 3.25
C GLU A 315 -29.70 21.99 4.06
N ASP A 316 -29.48 23.14 3.42
CA ASP A 316 -29.80 24.42 4.01
C ASP A 316 -31.33 24.49 4.12
N PRO A 317 -31.94 24.71 5.32
CA PRO A 317 -33.40 24.66 5.51
C PRO A 317 -34.21 25.61 4.59
N LYS A 318 -33.54 26.52 3.88
CA LYS A 318 -34.12 27.52 2.98
C LYS A 318 -34.26 27.07 1.52
N GLU A 319 -33.70 25.93 1.13
CA GLU A 319 -33.73 25.43 -0.27
C GLU A 319 -34.49 24.11 -0.49
N SER A 320 -35.36 23.74 0.46
CA SER A 320 -36.21 22.53 0.46
C SER A 320 -37.32 22.50 -0.62
N GLY A 321 -37.05 23.05 -1.81
CA GLY A 321 -38.00 23.18 -2.92
C GLY A 321 -37.61 22.45 -4.22
N LYS A 322 -36.49 21.71 -4.28
CA LYS A 322 -36.14 20.91 -5.48
C LYS A 322 -35.55 19.54 -5.11
N PRO A 323 -36.20 18.43 -5.48
CA PRO A 323 -35.66 17.10 -5.22
C PRO A 323 -34.64 16.73 -6.31
N LEU A 324 -33.43 16.33 -5.91
CA LEU A 324 -32.53 15.54 -6.76
C LEU A 324 -31.72 14.56 -5.89
N ILE A 325 -32.16 13.31 -5.90
CA ILE A 325 -31.41 12.08 -6.25
C ILE A 325 -32.32 10.91 -5.83
N SER A 326 -32.89 10.22 -6.81
CA SER A 326 -33.61 8.97 -6.60
C SER A 326 -32.61 7.88 -6.24
N VAL A 327 -32.70 7.37 -5.01
CA VAL A 327 -32.20 6.06 -4.65
C VAL A 327 -32.99 5.05 -5.49
N VAL A 328 -32.34 4.42 -6.47
CA VAL A 328 -32.92 3.28 -7.17
C VAL A 328 -32.71 2.07 -6.25
N GLN A 329 -33.84 1.50 -5.81
CA GLN A 329 -33.95 0.26 -5.04
C GLN A 329 -33.34 -0.95 -5.76
#